data_AF-A0A5B8XQU6-F1
#
_entry.id   AF-A0A5B8XQU6-F1
#
_cell.length_a   1.000
_cell.length_b   1.000
_cell.length_c   1.000
_cell.angle_alpha   90.00
_cell.angle_beta   90.00
_cell.angle_gamma   90.00
#
_symmetry.space_group_name_H-M   'P 1'
#
loop_
_entity.id
_entity.type
_entity.pdbx_description
1 polymer ?
#
loop_
_entity_poly.entity_id
_entity_poly.type
_entity_poly.pdbx_seq_one_letter_code
_entity_poly.pdbx_strand_id
1 'polypeptide(L)'
;MKLNNPLYRILITLLCGALVSACGDDEKPSSNNTPEPDMAEEDMPVEEDMPVDEPDMTVEPDMEEIPEGEVRVPQTISVLPPTPASCDTPGSRQRIPFVFSSTDVVPIVAGDIVSGRPLVANSTVDAGSLLFRQPRVAVANQESCESDDDCTRGFHCAFNGLVRQCTATTGVELIPGTVQQDNDPGTTEKRQLVAVLIENTSGLEGRLPVDVGGLFGETGEKDLFGNPARATDITRIHRESIKEFMVGLASVAKPSNTSVSVWWYAGQVPAESRPLVFPMELTDHFTNDLSVGESLIDTMPDPIPKPSNLYQSILKVIESDLGLEKYDNHEKFLFVFTDGPNEVYDPNASYAQVLEKLQEENVKLNILQLDSKIDDSLLRDLPTVYAGNTACQNDPACSARTCTADTDCQNYEVCRQATVYPAEETGDVTQTSSTYCMPRYQDGRIGPIDQFADLTCRTGGTYMYVKDPNEMRDYWRALPSTIDGQWSVEADFSRFLNEDTPVGFYRFSTIALGLLGGRDLAAQLVAPADEFSLDRRPIIRYGRVRN
;
A
#
# COMPACT_ATOMS: atom_id res chain seq x y z
N MET A 1 -1.98 50.67 -29.01
CA MET A 1 -3.40 51.05 -29.16
C MET A 1 -4.15 50.57 -27.93
N LYS A 2 -4.60 51.52 -27.09
CA LYS A 2 -5.50 51.30 -25.94
C LYS A 2 -6.92 51.64 -26.39
N LEU A 3 -7.91 50.88 -25.93
CA LEU A 3 -9.35 51.19 -25.77
C LEU A 3 -9.93 50.03 -24.95
N ASN A 4 -10.13 50.11 -23.62
CA ASN A 4 -11.13 50.87 -22.85
C ASN A 4 -12.56 50.80 -23.41
N ASN A 5 -13.44 49.99 -22.80
CA ASN A 5 -14.67 50.52 -22.20
C ASN A 5 -15.35 49.52 -21.23
N PRO A 6 -15.68 49.95 -19.98
CA PRO A 6 -16.56 49.27 -19.03
C PRO A 6 -18.00 49.83 -19.11
N LEU A 7 -18.98 49.14 -18.51
CA LEU A 7 -20.35 49.53 -18.10
C LEU A 7 -21.22 48.25 -18.19
N TYR A 8 -21.96 47.76 -17.20
CA TYR A 8 -22.86 48.41 -16.25
C TYR A 8 -23.12 47.48 -15.06
N ARG A 9 -23.32 48.07 -13.88
CA ARG A 9 -23.65 47.42 -12.60
C ARG A 9 -25.09 47.82 -12.23
N ILE A 10 -25.77 46.95 -11.46
CA ILE A 10 -26.94 47.22 -10.57
C ILE A 10 -28.35 46.97 -11.18
N LEU A 11 -29.13 46.00 -10.63
CA LEU A 11 -30.25 46.22 -9.67
C LEU A 11 -31.17 44.94 -9.48
N ILE A 12 -31.27 44.45 -8.23
CA ILE A 12 -32.47 44.02 -7.46
C ILE A 12 -33.35 42.81 -7.88
N THR A 13 -33.36 41.81 -6.98
CA THR A 13 -34.50 41.16 -6.28
C THR A 13 -35.71 40.60 -7.05
N LEU A 14 -35.95 39.29 -6.97
CA LEU A 14 -37.25 38.62 -6.69
C LEU A 14 -37.17 37.11 -6.95
N LEU A 15 -37.33 36.29 -5.90
CA LEU A 15 -38.24 35.12 -5.88
C LEU A 15 -38.11 34.34 -4.55
N CYS A 16 -39.02 34.65 -3.62
CA CYS A 16 -39.49 33.76 -2.58
C CYS A 16 -40.86 33.19 -3.00
N GLY A 17 -41.15 31.96 -2.56
CA GLY A 17 -42.49 31.36 -2.49
C GLY A 17 -42.56 30.00 -3.21
N ALA A 18 -43.06 28.90 -2.65
CA ALA A 18 -43.77 28.67 -1.39
C ALA A 18 -43.90 27.16 -1.10
N LEU A 19 -44.06 26.80 0.18
CA LEU A 19 -44.86 25.70 0.81
C LEU A 19 -44.32 25.49 2.25
N VAL A 20 -44.81 26.15 3.32
CA VAL A 20 -46.03 25.90 4.15
C VAL A 20 -46.06 24.44 4.69
N SER A 21 -45.63 24.15 5.93
CA SER A 21 -46.20 24.40 7.27
C SER A 21 -47.18 23.31 7.76
N ALA A 22 -46.84 22.68 8.89
CA ALA A 22 -47.80 22.27 9.93
C ALA A 22 -47.10 22.31 11.31
N CYS A 23 -47.71 23.06 12.23
CA CYS A 23 -47.24 23.40 13.56
C CYS A 23 -47.65 22.36 14.63
N GLY A 24 -47.03 22.46 15.81
CA GLY A 24 -47.51 21.88 17.05
C GLY A 24 -46.55 22.13 18.22
N ASP A 25 -46.55 23.35 18.75
CA ASP A 25 -45.94 23.75 20.03
C ASP A 25 -46.88 23.42 21.21
N ASP A 26 -46.30 23.21 22.40
CA ASP A 26 -46.70 23.78 23.71
C ASP A 26 -45.78 23.20 24.82
N GLU A 27 -44.84 23.97 25.40
CA GLU A 27 -44.95 24.74 26.67
C GLU A 27 -45.44 23.87 27.87
N LYS A 28 -44.81 23.79 29.07
CA LYS A 28 -44.00 24.71 29.88
C LYS A 28 -43.38 23.96 31.11
N PRO A 29 -42.39 24.55 31.83
CA PRO A 29 -41.73 24.02 33.04
C PRO A 29 -42.12 24.75 34.35
N SER A 30 -41.86 24.15 35.53
CA SER A 30 -41.87 24.74 36.91
C SER A 30 -41.93 23.58 37.93
N SER A 31 -41.26 23.47 39.09
CA SER A 31 -40.65 24.42 40.04
C SER A 31 -39.75 23.70 41.09
N ASN A 32 -38.81 24.46 41.65
CA ASN A 32 -38.03 24.24 42.88
C ASN A 32 -38.83 23.79 44.14
N ASN A 33 -38.17 23.07 45.07
CA ASN A 33 -37.77 23.57 46.41
C ASN A 33 -37.26 22.44 47.34
N THR A 34 -36.08 22.65 47.94
CA THR A 34 -35.50 22.07 49.19
C THR A 34 -36.26 22.62 50.44
N PRO A 35 -36.11 22.16 51.72
CA PRO A 35 -34.88 21.72 52.43
C PRO A 35 -35.01 20.56 53.48
N GLU A 36 -33.86 20.20 54.07
CA GLU A 36 -33.56 19.28 55.21
C GLU A 36 -34.17 19.73 56.58
N PRO A 37 -33.75 19.18 57.75
CA PRO A 37 -33.90 17.83 58.32
C PRO A 37 -34.58 17.87 59.72
N ASP A 38 -34.96 16.72 60.31
CA ASP A 38 -35.37 16.67 61.73
C ASP A 38 -34.68 15.53 62.49
N MET A 39 -34.17 15.90 63.66
CA MET A 39 -33.55 15.06 64.68
C MET A 39 -34.60 14.32 65.50
N ALA A 40 -34.31 13.07 65.88
CA ALA A 40 -34.87 12.47 67.09
C ALA A 40 -33.84 11.50 67.70
N GLU A 41 -33.44 11.80 68.93
CA GLU A 41 -32.80 10.88 69.87
C GLU A 41 -33.80 9.77 70.27
N GLU A 42 -33.33 8.54 70.48
CA GLU A 42 -33.48 7.83 71.78
C GLU A 42 -32.94 6.39 71.72
N ASP A 43 -32.27 6.04 72.83
CA ASP A 43 -32.14 4.73 73.49
C ASP A 43 -31.21 3.62 72.96
N MET A 44 -30.08 3.49 73.67
CA MET A 44 -29.27 2.28 73.83
C MET A 44 -30.07 1.15 74.51
N PRO A 45 -29.71 -0.12 74.28
CA PRO A 45 -29.02 -0.84 75.36
C PRO A 45 -27.94 -1.86 74.93
N VAL A 46 -26.94 -1.95 75.81
CA VAL A 46 -26.28 -3.16 76.34
C VAL A 46 -25.25 -3.90 75.48
N GLU A 47 -24.03 -3.86 76.01
CA GLU A 47 -22.86 -4.67 75.69
C GLU A 47 -23.12 -6.17 75.91
N GLU A 48 -22.82 -6.99 74.91
CA GLU A 48 -22.44 -8.38 75.11
C GLU A 48 -21.08 -8.63 74.44
N ASP A 49 -20.13 -9.02 75.29
CA ASP A 49 -18.78 -9.46 74.93
C ASP A 49 -18.80 -10.60 73.91
N MET A 50 -18.21 -10.35 72.74
CA MET A 50 -17.81 -11.42 71.82
C MET A 50 -16.27 -11.48 71.72
N PRO A 51 -15.69 -12.70 71.70
CA PRO A 51 -14.25 -12.89 71.66
C PRO A 51 -13.67 -12.38 70.32
N VAL A 52 -12.56 -11.66 70.44
CA VAL A 52 -11.70 -11.22 69.35
C VAL A 52 -11.03 -12.46 68.74
N ASP A 53 -11.60 -12.99 67.66
CA ASP A 53 -10.83 -13.77 66.70
C ASP A 53 -10.03 -12.77 65.85
N GLU A 54 -8.72 -12.73 66.03
CA GLU A 54 -7.81 -12.01 65.14
C GLU A 54 -7.84 -12.70 63.76
N PRO A 55 -8.34 -12.06 62.68
CA PRO A 55 -8.09 -12.56 61.36
C PRO A 55 -6.63 -12.26 61.03
N ASP A 56 -5.85 -13.33 60.86
CA ASP A 56 -4.57 -13.35 60.18
C ASP A 56 -4.76 -12.79 58.76
N MET A 57 -4.67 -11.46 58.64
CA MET A 57 -4.63 -10.77 57.36
C MET A 57 -3.18 -10.77 56.84
N THR A 58 -2.66 -11.97 56.58
CA THR A 58 -1.72 -12.16 55.49
C THR A 58 -2.53 -12.17 54.18
N VAL A 59 -3.08 -11.00 53.83
CA VAL A 59 -3.41 -10.72 52.43
C VAL A 59 -2.06 -10.62 51.75
N GLU A 60 -1.56 -11.75 51.26
CA GLU A 60 -0.59 -11.73 50.17
C GLU A 60 -1.18 -10.76 49.13
N PRO A 61 -0.47 -9.68 48.76
CA PRO A 61 -0.95 -8.88 47.65
C PRO A 61 -1.12 -9.86 46.50
N ASP A 62 -2.34 -9.97 45.97
CA ASP A 62 -2.59 -10.57 44.67
C ASP A 62 -1.52 -9.97 43.75
N MET A 63 -0.46 -10.73 43.53
CA MET A 63 0.47 -10.46 42.45
C MET A 63 -0.41 -10.65 41.24
N GLU A 64 -0.98 -9.54 40.74
CA GLU A 64 -1.54 -9.46 39.40
C GLU A 64 -0.63 -10.33 38.53
N GLU A 65 -1.19 -11.44 38.03
CA GLU A 65 -0.49 -12.38 37.17
C GLU A 65 0.33 -11.56 36.19
N ILE A 66 1.66 -11.69 36.31
CA ILE A 66 2.58 -11.03 35.38
C ILE A 66 2.09 -11.47 34.00
N PRO A 67 1.66 -10.55 33.13
CA PRO A 67 0.96 -10.92 31.91
C PRO A 67 1.85 -11.86 31.10
N GLU A 68 1.31 -13.01 30.72
CA GLU A 68 2.02 -14.01 29.92
C GLU A 68 2.32 -13.40 28.53
N GLY A 69 3.60 -13.13 28.28
CA GLY A 69 4.07 -12.61 27.00
C GLY A 69 5.58 -12.84 26.86
N GLU A 70 6.06 -12.98 25.63
CA GLU A 70 7.50 -13.15 25.41
C GLU A 70 8.23 -11.82 25.68
N VAL A 71 9.33 -11.89 26.44
CA VAL A 71 10.15 -10.70 26.70
C VAL A 71 10.94 -10.36 25.45
N ARG A 72 10.65 -9.20 24.86
CA ARG A 72 11.31 -8.70 23.64
C ARG A 72 12.15 -7.46 23.93
N VAL A 73 13.23 -7.31 23.17
CA VAL A 73 14.04 -6.09 23.15
C VAL A 73 14.03 -5.54 21.74
N PRO A 74 13.39 -4.38 21.48
CA PRO A 74 13.34 -3.79 20.16
C PRO A 74 14.72 -3.32 19.73
N GLN A 75 15.03 -3.57 18.46
CA GLN A 75 16.28 -3.17 17.82
C GLN A 75 16.01 -2.26 16.63
N THR A 76 14.95 -2.54 15.86
CA THR A 76 14.64 -1.80 14.65
C THR A 76 13.16 -1.45 14.60
N ILE A 77 12.88 -0.32 13.96
CA ILE A 77 11.53 0.06 13.55
C ILE A 77 11.55 0.29 12.04
N SER A 78 10.65 -0.40 11.34
CA SER A 78 10.45 -0.27 9.90
C SER A 78 9.08 0.35 9.69
N VAL A 79 9.03 1.55 9.13
CA VAL A 79 7.76 2.23 8.85
C VAL A 79 7.45 2.06 7.36
N LEU A 80 6.25 1.60 7.05
CA LEU A 80 5.76 1.36 5.69
C LEU A 80 5.15 2.65 5.10
N PRO A 81 4.92 2.71 3.78
CA PRO A 81 4.18 3.82 3.16
C PRO A 81 2.84 4.11 3.85
N PRO A 82 2.59 5.37 4.27
CA PRO A 82 1.27 5.80 4.68
C PRO A 82 0.17 5.51 3.66
N THR A 83 -0.99 5.14 4.17
CA THR A 83 -2.21 4.93 3.40
C THR A 83 -3.32 5.88 3.90
N PRO A 84 -4.30 6.25 3.05
CA PRO A 84 -5.42 7.05 3.52
C PRO A 84 -6.15 6.37 4.68
N ALA A 85 -6.51 7.13 5.73
CA ALA A 85 -7.31 6.58 6.82
C ALA A 85 -8.73 6.18 6.36
N SER A 86 -9.18 6.76 5.25
CA SER A 86 -10.40 6.37 4.53
C SER A 86 -10.09 6.28 3.04
N CYS A 87 -10.43 5.14 2.43
CA CYS A 87 -10.25 4.95 0.98
C CYS A 87 -11.39 5.60 0.17
N ASP A 88 -12.58 5.78 0.75
CA ASP A 88 -13.73 6.39 0.07
C ASP A 88 -13.67 7.92 0.06
N THR A 89 -13.20 8.51 1.17
CA THR A 89 -12.99 9.95 1.31
C THR A 89 -11.56 10.20 1.77
N PRO A 90 -10.57 9.99 0.88
CA PRO A 90 -9.18 10.23 1.22
C PRO A 90 -8.99 11.71 1.56
N GLY A 91 -8.46 11.97 2.75
CA GLY A 91 -8.25 13.30 3.28
C GLY A 91 -6.84 13.51 3.79
N SER A 92 -6.66 14.52 4.64
CA SER A 92 -5.37 14.79 5.27
C SER A 92 -4.97 13.74 6.31
N ARG A 93 -5.95 13.01 6.84
CA ARG A 93 -5.72 11.92 7.79
C ARG A 93 -5.21 10.69 7.05
N GLN A 94 -4.02 10.24 7.41
CA GLN A 94 -3.38 9.05 6.87
C GLN A 94 -3.07 8.08 8.00
N ARG A 95 -3.11 6.79 7.71
CA ARG A 95 -2.61 5.71 8.55
C ARG A 95 -1.15 5.45 8.20
N ILE A 96 -0.28 5.42 9.20
CA ILE A 96 1.14 5.12 9.06
C ILE A 96 1.37 3.70 9.59
N PRO A 97 1.57 2.69 8.73
CA PRO A 97 1.88 1.34 9.18
C PRO A 97 3.36 1.23 9.57
N PHE A 98 3.68 0.41 10.56
CA PHE A 98 5.04 0.16 11.01
C PHE A 98 5.19 -1.20 11.69
N VAL A 99 6.42 -1.68 11.79
CA VAL A 99 6.80 -2.93 12.43
C VAL A 99 7.96 -2.67 13.37
N PHE A 100 7.87 -3.18 14.59
CA PHE A 100 9.01 -3.32 15.48
C PHE A 100 9.62 -4.70 15.30
N SER A 101 10.95 -4.79 15.26
CA SER A 101 11.63 -6.08 15.29
C SER A 101 12.60 -6.13 16.46
N SER A 102 12.65 -7.29 17.10
CA SER A 102 13.60 -7.59 18.17
C SER A 102 14.92 -8.14 17.64
N THR A 103 15.83 -8.55 18.54
CA THR A 103 16.98 -9.39 18.15
C THR A 103 16.48 -10.59 17.33
N ASP A 104 17.14 -10.86 16.21
CA ASP A 104 16.78 -11.94 15.26
C ASP A 104 15.59 -11.66 14.32
N VAL A 105 15.22 -10.38 14.12
CA VAL A 105 14.20 -9.95 13.12
C VAL A 105 12.77 -10.41 13.46
N VAL A 106 12.57 -11.02 14.63
CA VAL A 106 11.24 -11.44 15.08
C VAL A 106 10.37 -10.21 15.35
N PRO A 107 9.19 -10.10 14.70
CA PRO A 107 8.26 -8.99 14.93
C PRO A 107 7.81 -8.94 16.39
N ILE A 108 7.63 -7.73 16.92
CA ILE A 108 7.04 -7.51 18.23
C ILE A 108 5.55 -7.25 18.08
N VAL A 109 4.74 -8.00 18.81
CA VAL A 109 3.28 -8.09 18.67
C VAL A 109 2.56 -7.66 19.95
N ALA A 110 1.24 -7.45 19.91
CA ALA A 110 0.49 -7.18 21.14
C ALA A 110 0.60 -8.36 22.11
N GLY A 111 0.69 -8.06 23.40
CA GLY A 111 0.94 -9.02 24.46
C GLY A 111 2.42 -9.24 24.79
N ASP A 112 3.35 -8.98 23.86
CA ASP A 112 4.79 -9.08 24.16
C ASP A 112 5.19 -8.15 25.30
N ILE A 113 6.14 -8.59 26.14
CA ILE A 113 6.63 -7.79 27.26
C ILE A 113 7.86 -7.04 26.80
N VAL A 114 7.81 -5.71 26.87
CA VAL A 114 8.97 -4.89 26.59
C VAL A 114 9.23 -3.91 27.72
N SER A 115 10.48 -3.89 28.20
CA SER A 115 10.87 -3.10 29.37
C SER A 115 9.98 -3.36 30.61
N GLY A 116 9.54 -4.62 30.77
CA GLY A 116 8.72 -5.06 31.89
C GLY A 116 7.24 -4.66 31.79
N ARG A 117 6.75 -4.22 30.61
CA ARG A 117 5.34 -3.89 30.38
C ARG A 117 4.79 -4.65 29.18
N PRO A 118 3.57 -5.21 29.26
CA PRO A 118 2.91 -5.84 28.12
C PRO A 118 2.56 -4.79 27.07
N LEU A 119 2.68 -5.14 25.80
CA LEU A 119 2.27 -4.27 24.70
C LEU A 119 0.77 -4.34 24.46
N VAL A 120 0.09 -3.25 24.80
CA VAL A 120 -1.33 -3.01 24.57
C VAL A 120 -1.49 -1.71 23.77
N ALA A 121 -2.24 -1.79 22.67
CA ALA A 121 -2.61 -0.66 21.82
C ALA A 121 -3.29 0.45 22.64
N ASN A 122 -2.93 1.72 22.37
CA ASN A 122 -3.43 2.94 23.02
C ASN A 122 -3.22 3.03 24.54
N SER A 123 -2.56 2.06 25.16
CA SER A 123 -2.25 2.04 26.59
C SER A 123 -0.75 2.10 26.81
N THR A 124 -0.02 1.15 26.23
CA THR A 124 1.45 1.12 26.29
C THR A 124 2.09 1.45 24.97
N VAL A 125 1.41 1.23 23.84
CA VAL A 125 1.82 1.76 22.54
C VAL A 125 0.82 2.84 22.19
N ASP A 126 1.20 4.10 22.35
CA ASP A 126 0.34 5.25 22.07
C ASP A 126 1.04 6.28 21.17
N ALA A 127 0.27 7.22 20.64
CA ALA A 127 0.82 8.29 19.80
C ALA A 127 1.76 9.26 20.55
N GLY A 128 1.67 9.35 21.89
CA GLY A 128 2.53 10.23 22.70
C GLY A 128 3.90 9.62 23.00
N SER A 129 3.97 8.30 22.92
CA SER A 129 5.13 7.48 23.19
C SER A 129 5.86 7.08 21.90
N LEU A 130 5.19 7.16 20.75
CA LEU A 130 5.77 7.26 19.41
C LEU A 130 5.93 8.73 19.01
N LEU A 131 7.11 9.31 19.14
CA LEU A 131 7.34 10.71 18.80
C LEU A 131 8.05 10.82 17.44
N PHE A 132 7.36 11.37 16.44
CA PHE A 132 7.95 11.70 15.14
C PHE A 132 8.63 13.07 15.16
N ARG A 133 9.98 13.12 15.18
CA ARG A 133 10.76 14.37 15.08
C ARG A 133 11.19 14.68 13.66
N GLN A 134 11.19 15.97 13.38
CA GLN A 134 11.64 16.54 12.11
C GLN A 134 10.98 15.85 10.91
N PRO A 135 9.63 15.73 10.86
CA PRO A 135 8.98 15.26 9.66
C PRO A 135 9.36 16.17 8.50
N ARG A 136 10.07 15.61 7.52
CA ARG A 136 10.35 16.30 6.26
C ARG A 136 9.66 15.60 5.14
N VAL A 137 9.15 16.38 4.22
CA VAL A 137 8.64 15.88 2.97
C VAL A 137 9.52 16.39 1.83
N ALA A 138 9.93 15.51 0.92
CA ALA A 138 10.70 15.91 -0.26
C ALA A 138 9.90 15.65 -1.53
N VAL A 139 10.04 16.54 -2.53
CA VAL A 139 9.52 16.27 -3.88
C VAL A 139 10.31 15.09 -4.43
N ALA A 140 9.60 14.07 -4.87
CA ALA A 140 10.21 12.79 -5.07
C ALA A 140 11.24 12.85 -6.24
N ASN A 141 10.95 13.55 -7.33
CA ASN A 141 11.75 13.63 -8.58
C ASN A 141 12.99 14.55 -8.56
N GLN A 142 13.21 15.35 -7.52
CA GLN A 142 14.38 16.22 -7.47
C GLN A 142 15.59 15.44 -6.95
N GLU A 143 16.34 14.83 -7.89
CA GLU A 143 17.56 14.07 -7.61
C GLU A 143 18.58 14.91 -6.83
N SER A 144 18.67 16.20 -7.14
CA SER A 144 19.38 17.14 -6.29
C SER A 144 18.94 18.59 -6.48
N CYS A 145 19.26 19.43 -5.51
CA CYS A 145 19.19 20.88 -5.59
C CYS A 145 20.53 21.48 -5.18
N GLU A 146 20.91 22.61 -5.77
CA GLU A 146 22.07 23.37 -5.34
C GLU A 146 21.66 24.47 -4.35
N SER A 147 20.48 25.05 -4.57
CA SER A 147 19.92 26.17 -3.81
C SER A 147 18.39 26.07 -3.67
N ASP A 148 17.82 26.89 -2.78
CA ASP A 148 16.37 26.99 -2.58
C ASP A 148 15.63 27.44 -3.86
N ASP A 149 16.29 28.16 -4.76
CA ASP A 149 15.70 28.63 -6.02
C ASP A 149 15.43 27.49 -7.01
N ASP A 150 16.10 26.35 -6.83
CA ASP A 150 15.83 25.14 -7.62
C ASP A 150 14.52 24.47 -7.17
N CYS A 151 14.05 24.77 -5.95
CA CYS A 151 12.91 24.10 -5.34
C CYS A 151 11.59 24.75 -5.72
N THR A 152 10.57 23.91 -5.94
CA THR A 152 9.19 24.38 -6.04
C THR A 152 8.77 25.11 -4.77
N ARG A 153 7.89 26.12 -4.90
CA ARG A 153 7.39 26.92 -3.78
C ARG A 153 6.96 26.01 -2.61
N GLY A 154 7.40 26.35 -1.39
CA GLY A 154 7.12 25.58 -0.17
C GLY A 154 8.22 24.58 0.22
N PHE A 155 9.20 24.34 -0.65
CA PHE A 155 10.35 23.47 -0.38
C PHE A 155 11.65 24.27 -0.30
N HIS A 156 12.61 23.78 0.47
CA HIS A 156 13.95 24.33 0.66
C HIS A 156 15.01 23.29 0.38
N CYS A 157 16.13 23.71 -0.18
CA CYS A 157 17.22 22.82 -0.52
C CYS A 157 18.00 22.41 0.73
N ALA A 158 17.78 21.17 1.19
CA ALA A 158 18.38 20.65 2.41
C ALA A 158 19.24 19.43 2.16
N PHE A 159 20.35 19.32 2.89
CA PHE A 159 21.21 18.14 2.86
C PHE A 159 20.59 17.01 3.70
N ASN A 160 20.43 15.82 3.10
CA ASN A 160 19.83 14.64 3.74
C ASN A 160 20.87 13.63 4.27
N GLY A 161 22.17 13.96 4.20
CA GLY A 161 23.27 13.08 4.60
C GLY A 161 24.02 12.43 3.41
N LEU A 162 23.40 12.37 2.24
CA LEU A 162 24.01 11.86 1.01
C LEU A 162 23.99 12.90 -0.12
N VAL A 163 22.85 13.53 -0.35
CA VAL A 163 22.63 14.53 -1.40
C VAL A 163 21.80 15.70 -0.86
N ARG A 164 21.84 16.84 -1.55
CA ARG A 164 20.93 17.96 -1.29
C ARG A 164 19.64 17.74 -2.05
N GLN A 165 18.49 17.86 -1.40
CA GLN A 165 17.17 17.69 -2.03
C GLN A 165 16.21 18.77 -1.55
N CYS A 166 15.21 19.07 -2.37
CA CYS A 166 14.17 20.02 -2.00
C CYS A 166 13.22 19.38 -0.99
N THR A 167 13.22 19.92 0.22
CA THR A 167 12.45 19.42 1.36
C THR A 167 11.60 20.53 1.99
N ALA A 168 10.36 20.21 2.33
CA ALA A 168 9.51 21.00 3.19
C ALA A 168 9.58 20.42 4.60
N THR A 169 9.88 21.27 5.60
CA THR A 169 9.70 20.87 7.01
C THR A 169 8.24 21.12 7.35
N THR A 170 7.43 20.07 7.34
CA THR A 170 6.00 20.14 7.63
C THR A 170 5.71 19.47 8.96
N GLY A 171 4.68 19.91 9.67
CA GLY A 171 4.23 19.23 10.88
C GLY A 171 3.30 18.08 10.52
N VAL A 172 3.71 16.85 10.80
CA VAL A 172 2.80 15.69 10.85
C VAL A 172 2.42 15.50 12.31
N GLU A 173 1.13 15.51 12.59
CA GLU A 173 0.61 15.39 13.96
C GLU A 173 -0.02 14.01 14.12
N LEU A 174 0.55 13.19 15.01
CA LEU A 174 -0.05 11.91 15.34
C LEU A 174 -1.34 12.12 16.11
N ILE A 175 -2.33 11.30 15.82
CA ILE A 175 -3.65 11.38 16.44
C ILE A 175 -3.66 10.42 17.64
N PRO A 176 -3.77 10.91 18.88
CA PRO A 176 -3.82 10.06 20.06
C PRO A 176 -4.99 9.07 20.03
N GLY A 177 -4.79 7.88 20.58
CA GLY A 177 -5.83 6.85 20.66
C GLY A 177 -6.11 6.12 19.34
N THR A 178 -5.25 6.26 18.32
CA THR A 178 -5.42 5.60 17.01
C THR A 178 -4.42 4.49 16.74
N VAL A 179 -3.58 4.14 17.73
CA VAL A 179 -2.64 3.04 17.60
C VAL A 179 -3.41 1.72 17.60
N GLN A 180 -3.08 0.82 16.69
CA GLN A 180 -3.66 -0.51 16.62
C GLN A 180 -2.66 -1.52 16.05
N GLN A 181 -2.88 -2.81 16.35
CA GLN A 181 -2.24 -3.90 15.63
C GLN A 181 -3.17 -4.30 14.46
N ASP A 182 -2.64 -4.30 13.24
CA ASP A 182 -3.45 -4.47 12.02
C ASP A 182 -3.69 -5.94 11.67
N ASN A 183 -2.77 -6.82 12.09
CA ASN A 183 -2.75 -8.24 11.72
C ASN A 183 -2.75 -9.13 12.95
N ASP A 184 -3.30 -10.34 12.83
CA ASP A 184 -3.34 -11.27 13.95
C ASP A 184 -2.01 -12.05 14.03
N PRO A 185 -1.25 -11.92 15.12
CA PRO A 185 0.04 -12.60 15.26
C PRO A 185 -0.08 -14.11 15.54
N GLY A 186 -1.23 -14.72 15.26
CA GLY A 186 -1.56 -16.08 15.66
C GLY A 186 -1.84 -16.21 17.16
N THR A 187 -2.31 -15.12 17.79
CA THR A 187 -2.81 -15.15 19.18
C THR A 187 -4.24 -15.70 19.27
N THR A 188 -4.98 -15.64 18.17
CA THR A 188 -6.21 -16.39 18.01
C THR A 188 -5.93 -17.74 17.34
N GLU A 189 -6.90 -18.65 17.31
CA GLU A 189 -6.79 -19.92 16.57
C GLU A 189 -6.64 -19.74 15.04
N LYS A 190 -6.59 -18.51 14.53
CA LYS A 190 -6.47 -18.20 13.10
C LYS A 190 -5.05 -18.47 12.61
N ARG A 191 -4.99 -19.36 11.62
CA ARG A 191 -3.79 -19.62 10.82
C ARG A 191 -3.66 -18.61 9.70
N GLN A 192 -2.46 -18.53 9.13
CA GLN A 192 -2.10 -17.57 8.10
C GLN A 192 -1.79 -18.26 6.78
N LEU A 193 -2.24 -17.64 5.69
CA LEU A 193 -1.92 -18.03 4.33
C LEU A 193 -1.19 -16.90 3.62
N VAL A 194 -0.04 -17.21 3.05
CA VAL A 194 0.79 -16.27 2.32
C VAL A 194 0.92 -16.74 0.89
N ALA A 195 0.25 -16.06 -0.04
CA ALA A 195 0.44 -16.28 -1.47
C ALA A 195 1.41 -15.23 -2.02
N VAL A 196 2.38 -15.67 -2.82
CA VAL A 196 3.35 -14.82 -3.51
C VAL A 196 3.14 -14.95 -5.01
N LEU A 197 2.81 -13.87 -5.69
CA LEU A 197 2.55 -13.82 -7.12
C LEU A 197 3.61 -12.95 -7.82
N ILE A 198 4.35 -13.54 -8.74
CA ILE A 198 5.56 -12.95 -9.31
C ILE A 198 5.40 -12.76 -10.82
N GLU A 199 5.60 -11.54 -11.29
CA GLU A 199 5.67 -11.29 -12.73
C GLU A 199 6.90 -11.95 -13.35
N ASN A 200 6.69 -12.65 -14.46
CA ASN A 200 7.75 -13.28 -15.25
C ASN A 200 7.62 -12.98 -16.75
N THR A 201 7.41 -11.71 -17.06
CA THR A 201 7.30 -11.18 -18.42
C THR A 201 8.64 -10.69 -18.93
N SER A 202 8.77 -10.62 -20.25
CA SER A 202 10.04 -10.22 -20.87
C SER A 202 10.39 -8.74 -20.73
N GLY A 203 9.49 -7.90 -20.21
CA GLY A 203 9.80 -6.51 -19.84
C GLY A 203 11.00 -6.43 -18.91
N LEU A 204 11.12 -7.39 -17.99
CA LEU A 204 12.26 -7.55 -17.08
C LEU A 204 13.61 -7.61 -17.79
N GLU A 205 13.69 -8.32 -18.92
CA GLU A 205 14.92 -8.46 -19.72
C GLU A 205 14.97 -7.54 -20.93
N GLY A 206 13.99 -6.64 -21.03
CA GLY A 206 13.84 -5.72 -22.13
C GLY A 206 13.62 -6.44 -23.46
N ARG A 207 12.75 -7.43 -23.54
CA ARG A 207 12.18 -7.88 -24.83
C ARG A 207 10.75 -7.42 -24.93
N LEU A 208 10.33 -7.11 -26.15
CA LEU A 208 8.92 -6.84 -26.44
C LEU A 208 8.13 -8.17 -26.50
N PRO A 209 6.84 -8.15 -26.14
CA PRO A 209 5.93 -9.26 -26.43
C PRO A 209 5.99 -9.67 -27.91
N VAL A 210 5.94 -10.98 -28.21
CA VAL A 210 6.16 -11.52 -29.57
C VAL A 210 5.17 -10.96 -30.59
N ASP A 211 3.94 -10.72 -30.16
CA ASP A 211 2.86 -10.15 -30.97
C ASP A 211 3.18 -8.74 -31.49
N VAL A 212 4.08 -8.01 -30.83
CA VAL A 212 4.48 -6.66 -31.25
C VAL A 212 5.94 -6.61 -31.70
N GLY A 213 6.84 -7.33 -31.04
CA GLY A 213 8.24 -7.46 -31.44
C GLY A 213 8.40 -8.17 -32.79
N GLY A 214 7.46 -9.05 -33.16
CA GLY A 214 7.43 -9.74 -34.45
C GLY A 214 6.97 -8.90 -35.64
N LEU A 215 6.45 -7.68 -35.39
CA LEU A 215 5.99 -6.72 -36.39
C LEU A 215 7.12 -5.79 -36.82
N PHE A 216 6.97 -5.15 -37.98
CA PHE A 216 7.96 -4.24 -38.52
C PHE A 216 7.76 -2.83 -37.94
N GLY A 217 8.85 -2.24 -37.43
CA GLY A 217 8.88 -0.85 -36.95
C GLY A 217 9.04 0.17 -38.09
N GLU A 218 9.13 1.45 -37.74
CA GLU A 218 9.33 2.55 -38.70
C GLU A 218 10.61 2.41 -39.55
N THR A 219 11.63 1.75 -39.00
CA THR A 219 12.91 1.47 -39.68
C THR A 219 12.87 0.24 -40.59
N GLY A 220 11.74 -0.46 -40.66
CA GLY A 220 11.62 -1.73 -41.42
C GLY A 220 12.22 -2.93 -40.68
N GLU A 221 12.47 -2.83 -39.38
CA GLU A 221 13.08 -3.90 -38.58
C GLU A 221 12.12 -4.52 -37.56
N LYS A 222 12.29 -5.82 -37.33
CA LYS A 222 11.65 -6.56 -36.23
C LYS A 222 12.47 -6.43 -34.96
N ASP A 223 11.80 -6.49 -33.82
CA ASP A 223 12.41 -6.21 -32.53
C ASP A 223 12.09 -7.32 -31.51
N LEU A 224 12.65 -8.50 -31.78
CA LEU A 224 12.42 -9.73 -31.02
C LEU A 224 13.50 -10.01 -29.96
N PHE A 225 14.63 -9.29 -30.00
CA PHE A 225 15.78 -9.55 -29.15
C PHE A 225 15.73 -8.74 -27.85
N GLY A 226 16.56 -9.04 -26.86
CA GLY A 226 16.66 -8.24 -25.64
C GLY A 226 17.39 -6.92 -25.92
N ASN A 227 16.88 -5.82 -25.39
CA ASN A 227 17.56 -4.53 -25.36
C ASN A 227 17.72 -4.08 -23.91
N PRO A 228 18.95 -3.98 -23.39
CA PRO A 228 19.27 -3.42 -22.08
C PRO A 228 18.54 -2.12 -21.73
N ALA A 229 18.37 -1.21 -22.71
CA ALA A 229 17.79 0.11 -22.49
C ALA A 229 16.28 0.09 -22.23
N ARG A 230 15.59 -1.02 -22.50
CA ARG A 230 14.17 -1.21 -22.18
C ARG A 230 13.91 -2.24 -21.09
N ALA A 231 14.96 -2.77 -20.47
CA ALA A 231 14.87 -3.76 -19.42
C ALA A 231 14.57 -3.08 -18.09
N THR A 232 13.50 -3.48 -17.42
CA THR A 232 13.18 -3.01 -16.06
C THR A 232 14.08 -3.66 -15.00
N ASP A 233 14.67 -4.83 -15.30
CA ASP A 233 15.58 -5.55 -14.41
C ASP A 233 16.69 -6.33 -15.15
N ILE A 234 17.57 -5.60 -15.84
CA ILE A 234 18.69 -6.19 -16.60
C ILE A 234 19.60 -7.10 -15.76
N THR A 235 19.73 -6.82 -14.46
CA THR A 235 20.61 -7.53 -13.52
C THR A 235 19.94 -8.66 -12.77
N ARG A 236 18.63 -8.91 -13.00
CA ARG A 236 17.84 -9.90 -12.27
C ARG A 236 17.78 -9.66 -10.75
N ILE A 237 17.92 -8.40 -10.32
CA ILE A 237 17.84 -8.02 -8.90
C ILE A 237 16.47 -8.38 -8.35
N HIS A 238 15.40 -8.26 -9.12
CA HIS A 238 14.03 -8.60 -8.72
C HIS A 238 13.91 -10.05 -8.22
N ARG A 239 14.54 -11.01 -8.90
CA ARG A 239 14.50 -12.43 -8.50
C ARG A 239 15.28 -12.71 -7.22
N GLU A 240 16.53 -12.23 -7.14
CA GLU A 240 17.40 -12.41 -5.95
C GLU A 240 16.78 -11.87 -4.66
N SER A 241 15.83 -11.01 -4.85
CA SER A 241 15.24 -10.23 -3.83
C SER A 241 13.90 -10.73 -3.33
N ILE A 242 13.11 -11.31 -4.25
CA ILE A 242 12.03 -12.19 -3.86
C ILE A 242 12.60 -13.36 -3.06
N LYS A 243 13.80 -13.87 -3.39
CA LYS A 243 14.48 -14.85 -2.54
C LYS A 243 14.77 -14.30 -1.14
N GLU A 244 15.31 -13.09 -1.02
CA GLU A 244 15.49 -12.43 0.29
C GLU A 244 14.17 -12.32 1.07
N PHE A 245 13.07 -11.97 0.40
CA PHE A 245 11.73 -11.96 1.00
C PHE A 245 11.34 -13.36 1.50
N MET A 246 11.53 -14.41 0.71
CA MET A 246 11.18 -15.79 1.09
C MET A 246 12.03 -16.29 2.27
N VAL A 247 13.33 -15.98 2.29
CA VAL A 247 14.22 -16.28 3.41
C VAL A 247 13.78 -15.53 4.67
N GLY A 248 13.42 -14.24 4.52
CA GLY A 248 12.86 -13.44 5.61
C GLY A 248 11.56 -14.04 6.16
N LEU A 249 10.65 -14.47 5.28
CA LEU A 249 9.41 -15.15 5.65
C LEU A 249 9.65 -16.42 6.45
N ALA A 250 10.56 -17.29 5.99
CA ALA A 250 10.93 -18.49 6.71
C ALA A 250 11.57 -18.22 8.08
N SER A 251 12.17 -17.04 8.26
CA SER A 251 12.84 -16.64 9.50
C SER A 251 11.88 -16.05 10.53
N VAL A 252 10.79 -15.40 10.11
CA VAL A 252 9.87 -14.70 11.02
C VAL A 252 8.56 -15.44 11.26
N ALA A 253 8.04 -16.15 10.25
CA ALA A 253 6.77 -16.84 10.35
C ALA A 253 6.93 -18.23 10.97
N LYS A 254 5.90 -18.69 11.70
CA LYS A 254 5.89 -20.01 12.34
C LYS A 254 5.31 -21.07 11.39
N PRO A 255 6.07 -22.11 10.98
CA PRO A 255 5.57 -23.17 10.09
C PRO A 255 4.33 -23.92 10.59
N SER A 256 4.09 -23.91 11.91
CA SER A 256 2.89 -24.50 12.52
C SER A 256 1.62 -23.68 12.29
N ASN A 257 1.77 -22.39 11.96
CA ASN A 257 0.68 -21.43 11.81
C ASN A 257 0.55 -20.86 10.40
N THR A 258 1.64 -20.84 9.64
CA THR A 258 1.71 -20.16 8.35
C THR A 258 1.95 -21.17 7.23
N SER A 259 1.11 -21.11 6.19
CA SER A 259 1.33 -21.82 4.94
C SER A 259 1.67 -20.83 3.82
N VAL A 260 2.53 -21.25 2.89
CA VAL A 260 2.94 -20.43 1.75
C VAL A 260 2.63 -21.10 0.42
N SER A 261 2.16 -20.31 -0.56
CA SER A 261 2.07 -20.70 -1.96
C SER A 261 2.82 -19.67 -2.81
N VAL A 262 3.53 -20.15 -3.84
CA VAL A 262 4.34 -19.30 -4.71
C VAL A 262 3.90 -19.53 -6.15
N TRP A 263 3.67 -18.43 -6.85
CA TRP A 263 3.12 -18.39 -8.19
C TRP A 263 3.95 -17.44 -9.06
N TRP A 264 4.01 -17.74 -10.34
CA TRP A 264 4.43 -16.76 -11.34
C TRP A 264 3.34 -16.54 -12.37
N TYR A 265 3.37 -15.39 -13.04
CA TYR A 265 2.44 -15.06 -14.11
C TYR A 265 3.08 -14.34 -15.29
N ALA A 266 2.46 -14.53 -16.46
CA ALA A 266 2.69 -13.82 -17.72
C ALA A 266 1.48 -14.09 -18.65
N GLY A 267 1.44 -13.52 -19.84
CA GLY A 267 0.41 -13.83 -20.83
C GLY A 267 -0.86 -13.00 -20.70
N GLN A 268 -1.73 -13.19 -21.71
CA GLN A 268 -3.00 -12.48 -21.84
C GLN A 268 -4.19 -13.32 -21.38
N VAL A 269 -4.67 -14.29 -22.18
CA VAL A 269 -5.77 -15.18 -21.78
C VAL A 269 -5.61 -16.62 -22.31
N PRO A 270 -5.72 -17.64 -21.44
CA PRO A 270 -5.57 -17.47 -19.99
C PRO A 270 -4.17 -16.94 -19.68
N ALA A 271 -4.06 -16.04 -18.72
CA ALA A 271 -2.81 -15.67 -18.09
C ALA A 271 -2.14 -16.96 -17.62
N GLU A 272 -0.87 -17.12 -17.94
CA GLU A 272 -0.02 -18.24 -17.52
C GLU A 272 0.33 -18.09 -16.05
N SER A 273 -0.69 -18.17 -15.20
CA SER A 273 -0.55 -18.13 -13.75
C SER A 273 -0.28 -19.55 -13.28
N ARG A 274 0.97 -19.83 -12.87
CA ARG A 274 1.42 -21.18 -12.55
C ARG A 274 1.97 -21.25 -11.13
N PRO A 275 1.51 -22.21 -10.32
CA PRO A 275 2.07 -22.44 -9.00
C PRO A 275 3.43 -23.13 -9.15
N LEU A 276 4.33 -22.82 -8.24
CA LEU A 276 5.63 -23.48 -8.07
C LEU A 276 5.56 -24.55 -6.97
N VAL A 277 4.68 -24.36 -5.99
CA VAL A 277 4.37 -25.37 -4.98
C VAL A 277 3.33 -26.33 -5.57
N PHE A 278 3.58 -27.64 -5.48
CA PHE A 278 2.69 -28.69 -6.00
C PHE A 278 2.13 -28.40 -7.42
N PRO A 279 2.98 -28.14 -8.43
CA PRO A 279 2.56 -27.61 -9.74
C PRO A 279 1.65 -28.53 -10.57
N MET A 280 1.45 -29.77 -10.12
CA MET A 280 0.59 -30.77 -10.75
C MET A 280 -0.83 -30.77 -10.21
N GLU A 281 -1.06 -30.12 -9.06
CA GLU A 281 -2.39 -29.98 -8.46
C GLU A 281 -3.20 -28.90 -9.20
N LEU A 282 -4.52 -28.94 -9.05
CA LEU A 282 -5.43 -27.97 -9.67
C LEU A 282 -5.75 -26.79 -8.75
N THR A 283 -5.69 -27.05 -7.44
CA THR A 283 -6.04 -26.15 -6.34
C THR A 283 -5.17 -26.51 -5.15
N ASP A 284 -5.11 -25.61 -4.16
CA ASP A 284 -4.46 -25.87 -2.89
C ASP A 284 -2.94 -26.11 -2.99
N HIS A 285 -2.24 -25.06 -3.40
CA HIS A 285 -0.79 -25.09 -3.61
C HIS A 285 -0.03 -24.61 -2.37
N PHE A 286 -0.58 -24.80 -1.17
CA PHE A 286 0.04 -24.36 0.07
C PHE A 286 0.96 -25.42 0.67
N THR A 287 2.14 -25.00 1.10
CA THR A 287 3.06 -25.81 1.92
C THR A 287 3.35 -25.11 3.25
N ASN A 288 3.54 -25.90 4.31
CA ASN A 288 4.05 -25.40 5.59
C ASN A 288 5.59 -25.40 5.65
N ASP A 289 6.25 -25.98 4.65
CA ASP A 289 7.70 -25.89 4.55
C ASP A 289 8.09 -24.51 4.01
N LEU A 290 8.34 -23.56 4.91
CA LEU A 290 8.71 -22.21 4.51
C LEU A 290 10.13 -22.13 3.90
N SER A 291 10.96 -23.16 4.11
CA SER A 291 12.36 -23.17 3.66
C SER A 291 12.51 -23.39 2.16
N VAL A 292 11.48 -23.93 1.48
CA VAL A 292 11.58 -24.22 0.04
C VAL A 292 11.50 -22.97 -0.84
N GLY A 293 11.08 -21.82 -0.28
CA GLY A 293 10.79 -20.61 -1.03
C GLY A 293 11.90 -20.19 -2.00
N GLU A 294 13.14 -20.07 -1.51
CA GLU A 294 14.30 -19.73 -2.33
C GLU A 294 14.50 -20.70 -3.50
N SER A 295 14.45 -22.02 -3.21
CA SER A 295 14.63 -23.06 -4.22
C SER A 295 13.53 -23.05 -5.28
N LEU A 296 12.30 -22.66 -4.91
CA LEU A 296 11.20 -22.55 -5.85
C LEU A 296 11.42 -21.40 -6.84
N ILE A 297 11.92 -20.25 -6.38
CA ILE A 297 12.23 -19.11 -7.26
C ILE A 297 13.29 -19.49 -8.30
N ASP A 298 14.25 -20.32 -7.94
CA ASP A 298 15.27 -20.83 -8.89
C ASP A 298 14.67 -21.73 -9.99
N THR A 299 13.52 -22.34 -9.75
CA THR A 299 12.83 -23.16 -10.77
C THR A 299 11.96 -22.36 -11.73
N MET A 300 11.79 -21.05 -11.49
CA MET A 300 11.00 -20.20 -12.39
C MET A 300 11.61 -20.20 -13.80
N PRO A 301 10.78 -20.40 -14.86
CA PRO A 301 11.28 -20.35 -16.23
C PRO A 301 11.87 -18.97 -16.52
N ASP A 302 12.77 -18.86 -17.50
CA ASP A 302 13.23 -17.55 -17.98
C ASP A 302 12.02 -16.68 -18.39
N PRO A 303 12.13 -15.33 -18.28
CA PRO A 303 11.04 -14.44 -18.61
C PRO A 303 10.44 -14.71 -20.00
N ILE A 304 9.12 -14.62 -20.13
CA ILE A 304 8.42 -15.04 -21.34
C ILE A 304 8.02 -13.79 -22.15
N PRO A 305 8.22 -13.76 -23.49
CA PRO A 305 7.91 -12.61 -24.33
C PRO A 305 6.41 -12.44 -24.59
N LYS A 306 5.69 -12.13 -23.51
CA LYS A 306 4.24 -12.00 -23.44
C LYS A 306 3.88 -10.81 -22.53
N PRO A 307 2.70 -10.20 -22.75
CA PRO A 307 2.21 -9.12 -21.90
C PRO A 307 1.79 -9.63 -20.51
N SER A 308 1.46 -8.72 -19.61
CA SER A 308 1.12 -8.99 -18.21
C SER A 308 -0.39 -8.81 -17.91
N ASN A 309 -1.18 -9.89 -17.84
CA ASN A 309 -2.57 -9.84 -17.35
C ASN A 309 -2.64 -10.09 -15.83
N LEU A 310 -2.19 -9.09 -15.06
CA LEU A 310 -2.12 -9.15 -13.61
C LEU A 310 -3.48 -9.44 -12.95
N TYR A 311 -4.56 -8.81 -13.42
CA TYR A 311 -5.87 -8.97 -12.77
C TYR A 311 -6.41 -10.38 -12.88
N GLN A 312 -6.26 -11.02 -14.05
CA GLN A 312 -6.65 -12.42 -14.19
C GLN A 312 -5.78 -13.34 -13.33
N SER A 313 -4.49 -13.01 -13.16
CA SER A 313 -3.59 -13.76 -12.29
C SER A 313 -3.94 -13.66 -10.81
N ILE A 314 -4.30 -12.46 -10.33
CA ILE A 314 -4.80 -12.27 -8.95
C ILE A 314 -6.06 -13.11 -8.73
N LEU A 315 -7.04 -13.00 -9.63
CA LEU A 315 -8.29 -13.78 -9.54
C LEU A 315 -7.98 -15.28 -9.52
N LYS A 316 -7.08 -15.75 -10.38
CA LYS A 316 -6.70 -17.17 -10.45
C LYS A 316 -6.08 -17.69 -9.15
N VAL A 317 -5.20 -16.91 -8.50
CA VAL A 317 -4.62 -17.27 -7.21
C VAL A 317 -5.70 -17.33 -6.14
N ILE A 318 -6.63 -16.36 -6.11
CA ILE A 318 -7.72 -16.38 -5.15
C ILE A 318 -8.60 -17.62 -5.35
N GLU A 319 -9.06 -17.87 -6.57
CA GLU A 319 -9.94 -19.00 -6.89
C GLU A 319 -9.31 -20.37 -6.63
N SER A 320 -7.99 -20.50 -6.84
CA SER A 320 -7.31 -21.80 -6.76
C SER A 320 -6.74 -22.08 -5.37
N ASP A 321 -6.45 -21.04 -4.58
CA ASP A 321 -5.76 -21.13 -3.28
C ASP A 321 -6.51 -20.39 -2.17
N LEU A 322 -6.54 -19.05 -2.21
CA LEU A 322 -6.93 -18.25 -1.04
C LEU A 322 -8.45 -18.29 -0.73
N GLY A 323 -9.27 -18.52 -1.74
CA GLY A 323 -10.74 -18.56 -1.66
C GLY A 323 -11.33 -19.96 -1.50
N LEU A 324 -10.52 -20.94 -1.10
CA LEU A 324 -11.03 -22.28 -0.81
C LEU A 324 -11.74 -22.28 0.55
N GLU A 325 -12.93 -22.88 0.63
CA GLU A 325 -13.80 -22.88 1.84
C GLU A 325 -13.07 -23.33 3.13
N LYS A 326 -12.12 -24.28 3.02
CA LYS A 326 -11.32 -24.74 4.16
C LYS A 326 -10.46 -23.63 4.81
N TYR A 327 -10.31 -22.50 4.13
CA TYR A 327 -9.50 -21.37 4.52
C TYR A 327 -10.31 -20.14 4.93
N ASP A 328 -11.64 -20.23 5.06
CA ASP A 328 -12.51 -19.11 5.46
C ASP A 328 -12.08 -18.45 6.77
N ASN A 329 -11.59 -19.24 7.73
CA ASN A 329 -11.13 -18.75 9.03
C ASN A 329 -9.64 -18.37 9.07
N HIS A 330 -8.93 -18.36 7.94
CA HIS A 330 -7.52 -17.99 7.89
C HIS A 330 -7.36 -16.49 7.62
N GLU A 331 -6.30 -15.91 8.16
CA GLU A 331 -5.83 -14.61 7.69
C GLU A 331 -5.04 -14.80 6.39
N LYS A 332 -5.38 -14.03 5.35
CA LYS A 332 -4.92 -14.25 3.98
C LYS A 332 -4.14 -13.05 3.48
N PHE A 333 -2.92 -13.28 3.01
CA PHE A 333 -2.03 -12.26 2.44
C PHE A 333 -1.66 -12.64 1.02
N LEU A 334 -1.82 -11.70 0.09
CA LEU A 334 -1.34 -11.84 -1.29
C LEU A 334 -0.28 -10.78 -1.56
N PHE A 335 0.96 -11.21 -1.78
CA PHE A 335 2.08 -10.35 -2.18
C PHE A 335 2.27 -10.44 -3.69
N VAL A 336 2.11 -9.34 -4.39
CA VAL A 336 2.26 -9.23 -5.84
C VAL A 336 3.54 -8.46 -6.15
N PHE A 337 4.38 -9.03 -7.02
CA PHE A 337 5.61 -8.43 -7.50
C PHE A 337 5.46 -8.19 -9.01
N THR A 338 5.45 -6.93 -9.43
CA THR A 338 5.13 -6.49 -10.80
C THR A 338 6.09 -5.39 -11.26
N ASP A 339 6.34 -5.27 -12.56
CA ASP A 339 7.19 -4.23 -13.16
C ASP A 339 6.40 -3.13 -13.88
N GLY A 340 5.07 -3.27 -13.88
CA GLY A 340 4.18 -2.41 -14.64
C GLY A 340 2.71 -2.51 -14.22
N PRO A 341 1.81 -1.91 -15.02
CA PRO A 341 0.37 -1.97 -14.81
C PRO A 341 -0.17 -3.30 -15.34
N ASN A 342 -1.49 -3.48 -15.25
CA ASN A 342 -2.17 -4.53 -15.99
C ASN A 342 -2.15 -4.20 -17.50
N GLU A 343 -1.36 -4.92 -18.29
CA GLU A 343 -1.07 -4.64 -19.71
C GLU A 343 -2.12 -5.22 -20.69
N VAL A 344 -3.20 -5.80 -20.16
CA VAL A 344 -4.19 -6.54 -20.94
C VAL A 344 -5.58 -6.11 -20.54
N TYR A 345 -6.31 -5.46 -21.46
CA TYR A 345 -7.73 -5.24 -21.27
C TYR A 345 -8.48 -6.58 -21.38
N ASP A 346 -9.10 -6.98 -20.27
CA ASP A 346 -9.92 -8.18 -20.16
C ASP A 346 -11.25 -7.82 -19.47
N PRO A 347 -12.40 -7.88 -20.16
CA PRO A 347 -13.69 -7.57 -19.56
C PRO A 347 -14.08 -8.54 -18.44
N ASN A 348 -13.44 -9.72 -18.37
CA ASN A 348 -13.69 -10.71 -17.32
C ASN A 348 -12.68 -10.64 -16.16
N ALA A 349 -11.68 -9.75 -16.25
CA ALA A 349 -10.69 -9.54 -15.20
C ALA A 349 -10.39 -8.04 -15.06
N SER A 350 -11.35 -7.32 -14.49
CA SER A 350 -11.29 -5.87 -14.27
C SER A 350 -10.91 -5.52 -12.82
N TYR A 351 -10.54 -4.25 -12.62
CA TYR A 351 -10.34 -3.65 -11.29
C TYR A 351 -11.48 -3.99 -10.31
N ALA A 352 -12.73 -3.81 -10.75
CA ALA A 352 -13.89 -4.00 -9.89
C ALA A 352 -14.05 -5.47 -9.46
N GLN A 353 -13.83 -6.41 -10.37
CA GLN A 353 -13.91 -7.84 -10.08
C GLN A 353 -12.79 -8.28 -9.13
N VAL A 354 -11.57 -7.77 -9.33
CA VAL A 354 -10.44 -8.04 -8.41
C VAL A 354 -10.75 -7.50 -7.02
N LEU A 355 -11.23 -6.25 -6.92
CA LEU A 355 -11.58 -5.65 -5.64
C LEU A 355 -12.68 -6.42 -4.91
N GLU A 356 -13.77 -6.73 -5.62
CA GLU A 356 -14.89 -7.52 -5.10
C GLU A 356 -14.37 -8.85 -4.55
N LYS A 357 -13.59 -9.59 -5.36
CA LYS A 357 -13.11 -10.90 -4.95
C LYS A 357 -12.12 -10.88 -3.78
N LEU A 358 -11.24 -9.88 -3.72
CA LEU A 358 -10.34 -9.68 -2.57
C LEU A 358 -11.12 -9.39 -1.28
N GLN A 359 -12.18 -8.59 -1.36
CA GLN A 359 -13.01 -8.24 -0.21
C GLN A 359 -13.89 -9.40 0.25
N GLU A 360 -14.52 -10.11 -0.69
CA GLU A 360 -15.30 -11.33 -0.41
C GLU A 360 -14.48 -12.36 0.35
N GLU A 361 -13.24 -12.57 -0.08
CA GLU A 361 -12.36 -13.59 0.49
C GLU A 361 -11.52 -13.08 1.66
N ASN A 362 -11.66 -11.80 2.04
CA ASN A 362 -10.88 -11.12 3.08
C ASN A 362 -9.35 -11.27 2.88
N VAL A 363 -8.87 -11.02 1.67
CA VAL A 363 -7.46 -11.10 1.29
C VAL A 363 -6.80 -9.72 1.38
N LYS A 364 -5.76 -9.61 2.21
CA LYS A 364 -4.92 -8.41 2.30
C LYS A 364 -3.96 -8.37 1.12
N LEU A 365 -4.16 -7.42 0.19
CA LEU A 365 -3.34 -7.29 -1.01
C LEU A 365 -2.14 -6.38 -0.74
N ASN A 366 -0.94 -6.89 -0.99
CA ASN A 366 0.30 -6.12 -0.96
C ASN A 366 0.90 -6.10 -2.37
N ILE A 367 1.12 -4.92 -2.94
CA ILE A 367 1.71 -4.78 -4.29
C ILE A 367 3.08 -4.12 -4.16
N LEU A 368 4.08 -4.74 -4.77
CA LEU A 368 5.42 -4.21 -4.97
C LEU A 368 5.61 -3.97 -6.46
N GLN A 369 5.67 -2.70 -6.86
CA GLN A 369 5.90 -2.31 -8.24
C GLN A 369 7.34 -1.82 -8.43
N LEU A 370 8.11 -2.49 -9.28
CA LEU A 370 9.41 -2.06 -9.78
C LEU A 370 9.27 -1.28 -11.09
N ASP A 371 9.52 0.02 -11.06
CA ASP A 371 9.33 0.92 -12.19
C ASP A 371 10.64 1.62 -12.58
N SER A 372 11.65 0.81 -12.94
CA SER A 372 12.94 1.31 -13.39
C SER A 372 12.80 2.22 -14.62
N LYS A 373 13.60 3.29 -14.67
CA LYS A 373 13.66 4.17 -15.84
C LYS A 373 14.21 3.40 -17.05
N ILE A 374 13.53 3.54 -18.18
CA ILE A 374 13.89 2.94 -19.46
C ILE A 374 13.91 3.99 -20.58
N ASP A 375 14.47 3.62 -21.73
CA ASP A 375 14.34 4.37 -22.97
C ASP A 375 12.97 4.07 -23.59
N ASP A 376 12.03 4.98 -23.39
CA ASP A 376 10.64 4.88 -23.85
C ASP A 376 10.50 4.94 -25.37
N SER A 377 11.48 5.53 -26.08
CA SER A 377 11.52 5.55 -27.54
C SER A 377 11.68 4.16 -28.16
N LEU A 378 12.08 3.17 -27.36
CA LEU A 378 12.27 1.78 -27.76
C LEU A 378 11.06 0.89 -27.46
N LEU A 379 9.98 1.45 -26.92
CA LEU A 379 8.74 0.75 -26.62
C LEU A 379 7.78 0.80 -27.79
N ARG A 380 6.87 -0.17 -27.83
CA ARG A 380 5.81 -0.25 -28.82
C ARG A 380 4.46 -0.36 -28.12
N ASP A 381 3.44 0.22 -28.74
CA ASP A 381 2.06 0.08 -28.27
C ASP A 381 1.62 -1.37 -28.34
N LEU A 382 1.12 -1.87 -27.21
CA LEU A 382 0.64 -3.25 -27.09
C LEU A 382 -0.82 -3.34 -27.56
N PRO A 383 -1.16 -4.18 -28.56
CA PRO A 383 -2.53 -4.45 -28.96
C PRO A 383 -3.42 -4.90 -27.81
N THR A 384 -2.86 -5.59 -26.81
CA THR A 384 -3.63 -6.04 -25.65
C THR A 384 -4.20 -4.93 -24.79
N VAL A 385 -3.65 -3.71 -24.88
CA VAL A 385 -4.15 -2.54 -24.14
C VAL A 385 -5.39 -1.95 -24.82
N TYR A 386 -5.38 -1.78 -26.15
CA TYR A 386 -6.46 -1.10 -26.87
C TYR A 386 -7.45 -2.05 -27.60
N ALA A 387 -6.99 -3.21 -28.05
CA ALA A 387 -7.81 -4.24 -28.68
C ALA A 387 -8.23 -5.34 -27.69
N GLY A 388 -7.65 -5.35 -26.49
CA GLY A 388 -7.92 -6.35 -25.46
C GLY A 388 -7.20 -7.67 -25.67
N ASN A 389 -7.49 -8.64 -24.80
CA ASN A 389 -6.97 -10.00 -24.92
C ASN A 389 -7.39 -10.69 -26.25
N THR A 390 -6.78 -11.83 -26.57
CA THR A 390 -7.11 -12.62 -27.78
C THR A 390 -8.61 -12.93 -27.93
N ALA A 391 -9.33 -13.15 -26.83
CA ALA A 391 -10.77 -13.40 -26.91
C ALA A 391 -11.54 -12.15 -27.35
N CYS A 392 -11.18 -10.98 -26.81
CA CYS A 392 -11.72 -9.68 -27.16
C CYS A 392 -11.40 -9.31 -28.62
N GLN A 393 -10.16 -9.53 -29.06
CA GLN A 393 -9.74 -9.27 -30.44
C GLN A 393 -10.52 -10.10 -31.47
N ASN A 394 -10.99 -11.29 -31.09
CA ASN A 394 -11.80 -12.17 -31.95
C ASN A 394 -13.30 -11.87 -31.86
N ASP A 395 -13.74 -11.02 -30.95
CA ASP A 395 -15.13 -10.63 -30.77
C ASP A 395 -15.35 -9.16 -31.20
N PRO A 396 -16.03 -8.90 -32.33
CA PRO A 396 -16.31 -7.54 -32.79
C PRO A 396 -17.13 -6.69 -31.80
N ALA A 397 -17.81 -7.30 -30.83
CA ALA A 397 -18.54 -6.61 -29.78
C ALA A 397 -17.64 -6.20 -28.60
N CYS A 398 -16.42 -6.74 -28.52
CA CYS A 398 -15.46 -6.43 -27.48
C CYS A 398 -14.43 -5.41 -27.97
N SER A 399 -14.25 -4.34 -27.20
CA SER A 399 -13.19 -3.37 -27.42
C SER A 399 -12.79 -2.73 -26.10
N ALA A 400 -11.54 -2.30 -25.99
CA ALA A 400 -11.14 -1.47 -24.87
C ALA A 400 -11.90 -0.13 -24.92
N ARG A 401 -12.11 0.46 -23.75
CA ARG A 401 -12.82 1.73 -23.63
C ARG A 401 -12.05 2.82 -24.38
N THR A 402 -12.75 3.54 -25.26
CA THR A 402 -12.21 4.74 -25.91
C THR A 402 -12.22 5.93 -24.94
N CYS A 403 -11.32 6.87 -25.16
CA CYS A 403 -11.19 8.09 -24.36
C CYS A 403 -11.33 9.34 -25.23
N THR A 404 -11.69 10.47 -24.64
CA THR A 404 -11.75 11.77 -25.33
C THR A 404 -10.71 12.74 -24.78
N ALA A 405 -10.34 12.61 -23.50
CA ALA A 405 -9.32 13.44 -22.85
C ALA A 405 -8.54 12.62 -21.82
N ASP A 406 -7.37 13.14 -21.41
CA ASP A 406 -6.52 12.50 -20.39
C ASP A 406 -7.24 12.28 -19.05
N THR A 407 -8.25 13.12 -18.74
CA THR A 407 -9.08 12.96 -17.54
C THR A 407 -9.97 11.72 -17.56
N ASP A 408 -10.14 11.07 -18.71
CA ASP A 408 -10.86 9.80 -18.83
C ASP A 408 -9.98 8.59 -18.45
N CYS A 409 -8.67 8.80 -18.33
CA CYS A 409 -7.66 7.76 -18.18
C CYS A 409 -7.08 7.73 -16.77
N GLN A 410 -6.39 6.63 -16.44
CA GLN A 410 -5.67 6.52 -15.18
C GLN A 410 -4.48 7.47 -15.14
N ASN A 411 -3.94 7.68 -13.94
CA ASN A 411 -2.86 8.65 -13.71
C ASN A 411 -1.57 8.35 -14.48
N TYR A 412 -1.34 7.08 -14.86
CA TYR A 412 -0.19 6.61 -15.64
C TYR A 412 -0.48 6.52 -17.16
N GLU A 413 -1.65 6.98 -17.60
CA GLU A 413 -2.13 6.86 -18.97
C GLU A 413 -2.32 8.24 -19.62
N VAL A 414 -2.33 8.26 -20.96
CA VAL A 414 -2.65 9.43 -21.77
C VAL A 414 -3.66 9.05 -22.85
N CYS A 415 -4.59 9.94 -23.14
CA CYS A 415 -5.59 9.69 -24.16
C CYS A 415 -5.02 9.98 -25.55
N ARG A 416 -4.71 8.93 -26.31
CA ARG A 416 -4.12 9.06 -27.65
C ARG A 416 -4.51 7.92 -28.58
N GLN A 417 -4.25 8.11 -29.88
CA GLN A 417 -4.33 7.01 -30.84
C GLN A 417 -3.18 6.03 -30.59
N ALA A 418 -3.46 4.74 -30.73
CA ALA A 418 -2.45 3.71 -30.64
C ALA A 418 -1.76 3.53 -31.99
N THR A 419 -0.47 3.26 -31.94
CA THR A 419 0.37 2.97 -33.09
C THR A 419 0.15 1.52 -33.51
N VAL A 420 -0.10 1.31 -34.80
CA VAL A 420 -0.34 0.00 -35.39
C VAL A 420 0.82 -0.34 -36.32
N TYR A 421 1.53 -1.41 -35.98
CA TYR A 421 2.71 -1.86 -36.71
C TYR A 421 2.35 -2.89 -37.79
N PRO A 422 2.94 -2.80 -38.99
CA PRO A 422 2.66 -3.71 -40.10
C PRO A 422 3.29 -5.10 -39.90
N ALA A 423 2.61 -6.13 -40.43
CA ALA A 423 3.12 -7.49 -40.48
C ALA A 423 4.11 -7.73 -41.64
N GLU A 424 4.13 -6.84 -42.64
CA GLU A 424 5.00 -6.90 -43.82
C GLU A 424 6.01 -5.74 -43.80
N GLU A 425 7.23 -5.99 -44.30
CA GLU A 425 8.34 -5.02 -44.28
C GLU A 425 8.04 -3.74 -45.07
N THR A 426 7.24 -3.85 -46.12
CA THR A 426 6.83 -2.73 -46.97
C THR A 426 5.54 -2.05 -46.51
N GLY A 427 4.94 -2.52 -45.40
CA GLY A 427 3.73 -1.92 -44.86
C GLY A 427 4.03 -0.59 -44.17
N ASP A 428 3.03 0.28 -44.11
CA ASP A 428 3.16 1.55 -43.39
C ASP A 428 2.77 1.37 -41.91
N VAL A 429 3.52 2.02 -41.03
CA VAL A 429 3.09 2.24 -39.64
C VAL A 429 1.90 3.21 -39.65
N THR A 430 0.80 2.82 -39.00
CA THR A 430 -0.44 3.60 -38.98
C THR A 430 -0.90 3.86 -37.56
N GLN A 431 -2.04 4.52 -37.40
CA GLN A 431 -2.68 4.76 -36.11
C GLN A 431 -4.12 4.26 -36.13
N THR A 432 -4.62 3.87 -34.95
CA THR A 432 -6.03 3.54 -34.77
C THR A 432 -6.94 4.71 -35.12
N SER A 433 -8.15 4.45 -35.63
CA SER A 433 -9.13 5.51 -35.92
C SER A 433 -9.68 6.19 -34.66
N SER A 434 -9.59 5.51 -33.52
CA SER A 434 -10.07 5.95 -32.21
C SER A 434 -8.90 6.19 -31.26
N THR A 435 -9.17 6.90 -30.18
CA THR A 435 -8.26 7.17 -29.07
C THR A 435 -8.55 6.25 -27.88
N TYR A 436 -7.49 5.82 -27.20
CA TYR A 436 -7.53 4.90 -26.06
C TYR A 436 -6.66 5.44 -24.94
N CYS A 437 -6.94 4.98 -23.72
CA CYS A 437 -6.05 5.22 -22.60
C CYS A 437 -4.82 4.31 -22.76
N MET A 438 -3.72 4.93 -23.16
CA MET A 438 -2.46 4.24 -23.42
C MET A 438 -1.44 4.60 -22.34
N PRO A 439 -0.55 3.68 -21.93
CA PRO A 439 0.52 4.00 -21.00
C PRO A 439 1.31 5.22 -21.45
N ARG A 440 1.56 6.11 -20.50
CA ARG A 440 2.43 7.27 -20.65
C ARG A 440 3.77 6.94 -20.02
N TYR A 441 4.81 6.95 -20.83
CA TYR A 441 6.17 6.74 -20.37
C TYR A 441 6.85 8.09 -20.16
N GLN A 442 7.08 8.50 -18.90
CA GLN A 442 7.80 9.73 -18.53
C GLN A 442 8.44 9.59 -17.15
N ASP A 443 9.75 9.87 -17.04
CA ASP A 443 10.59 9.90 -15.82
C ASP A 443 10.50 8.73 -14.79
N GLY A 444 9.84 7.64 -15.15
CA GLY A 444 10.01 6.23 -14.77
C GLY A 444 9.67 5.40 -16.00
N ARG A 445 9.36 4.09 -15.90
CA ARG A 445 8.68 3.42 -17.03
C ARG A 445 7.25 3.97 -17.10
N ILE A 446 6.44 3.92 -16.05
CA ILE A 446 5.04 4.41 -16.07
C ILE A 446 4.62 5.24 -14.86
N GLY A 447 5.43 5.27 -13.81
CA GLY A 447 5.07 5.90 -12.54
C GLY A 447 4.22 5.00 -11.63
N PRO A 448 3.89 5.50 -10.44
CA PRO A 448 3.01 4.81 -9.50
C PRO A 448 1.57 4.74 -10.04
N ILE A 449 0.80 3.73 -9.59
CA ILE A 449 -0.54 3.42 -10.09
C ILE A 449 -1.59 3.64 -9.00
N ASP A 450 -2.49 4.59 -9.20
CA ASP A 450 -3.51 4.96 -8.21
C ASP A 450 -4.50 3.81 -7.93
N GLN A 451 -4.77 2.98 -8.94
CA GLN A 451 -5.59 1.77 -8.77
C GLN A 451 -4.95 0.76 -7.82
N PHE A 452 -3.62 0.60 -7.85
CA PHE A 452 -2.93 -0.29 -6.91
C PHE A 452 -2.98 0.29 -5.50
N ALA A 453 -2.84 1.60 -5.35
CA ALA A 453 -3.03 2.28 -4.07
C ALA A 453 -4.45 2.06 -3.52
N ASP A 454 -5.48 2.15 -4.36
CA ASP A 454 -6.87 1.97 -3.94
C ASP A 454 -7.17 0.50 -3.56
N LEU A 455 -6.75 -0.49 -4.37
CA LEU A 455 -6.92 -1.92 -4.04
C LEU A 455 -6.28 -2.27 -2.70
N THR A 456 -5.02 -1.88 -2.50
CA THR A 456 -4.30 -2.19 -1.26
C THR A 456 -4.90 -1.46 -0.05
N CYS A 457 -5.31 -0.19 -0.20
CA CYS A 457 -6.04 0.56 0.83
C CYS A 457 -7.33 -0.18 1.26
N ARG A 458 -8.17 -0.56 0.30
CA ARG A 458 -9.48 -1.18 0.56
C ARG A 458 -9.40 -2.58 1.16
N THR A 459 -8.27 -3.25 0.98
CA THR A 459 -8.01 -4.59 1.53
C THR A 459 -7.16 -4.56 2.80
N GLY A 460 -6.75 -3.38 3.27
CA GLY A 460 -5.89 -3.24 4.45
C GLY A 460 -4.44 -3.73 4.24
N GLY A 461 -4.00 -3.87 2.99
CA GLY A 461 -2.61 -4.15 2.65
C GLY A 461 -1.81 -2.89 2.26
N THR A 462 -0.66 -3.10 1.63
CA THR A 462 0.31 -2.02 1.35
C THR A 462 0.72 -1.99 -0.12
N TYR A 463 0.75 -0.80 -0.71
CA TYR A 463 1.33 -0.57 -2.04
C TYR A 463 2.69 0.13 -1.92
N MET A 464 3.72 -0.52 -2.48
CA MET A 464 5.08 -0.04 -2.57
C MET A 464 5.46 0.18 -4.03
N TYR A 465 6.15 1.30 -4.25
CA TYR A 465 6.58 1.75 -5.58
C TYR A 465 8.03 2.12 -5.45
N VAL A 466 8.84 1.57 -6.34
CA VAL A 466 10.28 1.73 -6.34
C VAL A 466 10.77 1.92 -7.76
N LYS A 467 11.81 2.74 -7.92
CA LYS A 467 12.45 2.99 -9.21
C LYS A 467 13.83 2.38 -9.33
N ASP A 468 14.47 2.14 -8.19
CA ASP A 468 15.76 1.49 -8.11
C ASP A 468 15.55 0.09 -7.52
N PRO A 469 15.89 -0.98 -8.25
CA PRO A 469 15.87 -2.34 -7.73
C PRO A 469 16.64 -2.51 -6.40
N ASN A 470 17.67 -1.69 -6.14
CA ASN A 470 18.42 -1.77 -4.88
C ASN A 470 17.62 -1.25 -3.68
N GLU A 471 16.73 -0.29 -3.87
CA GLU A 471 15.88 0.23 -2.80
C GLU A 471 14.82 -0.78 -2.37
N MET A 472 14.41 -1.69 -3.27
CA MET A 472 13.49 -2.77 -2.94
C MET A 472 13.99 -3.68 -1.81
N ARG A 473 15.31 -3.84 -1.66
CA ARG A 473 15.92 -4.72 -0.64
C ARG A 473 15.55 -4.37 0.78
N ASP A 474 15.38 -3.07 1.07
CA ASP A 474 14.98 -2.65 2.40
C ASP A 474 13.51 -3.03 2.70
N TYR A 475 12.63 -2.95 1.70
CA TYR A 475 11.23 -3.37 1.83
C TYR A 475 11.11 -4.89 1.99
N TRP A 476 11.82 -5.67 1.18
CA TRP A 476 11.75 -7.13 1.22
C TRP A 476 12.17 -7.73 2.54
N ARG A 477 13.06 -7.08 3.27
CA ARG A 477 13.48 -7.53 4.61
C ARG A 477 12.44 -7.23 5.70
N ALA A 478 11.67 -6.15 5.53
CA ALA A 478 10.68 -5.73 6.52
C ALA A 478 9.30 -6.37 6.30
N LEU A 479 8.93 -6.61 5.04
CA LEU A 479 7.59 -7.10 4.67
C LEU A 479 7.20 -8.44 5.29
N PRO A 480 8.08 -9.45 5.40
CA PRO A 480 7.69 -10.69 6.04
C PRO A 480 7.23 -10.48 7.49
N SER A 481 7.87 -9.57 8.21
CA SER A 481 7.51 -9.22 9.59
C SER A 481 6.16 -8.51 9.69
N THR A 482 5.61 -7.98 8.60
CA THR A 482 4.30 -7.32 8.64
C THR A 482 3.19 -8.33 8.86
N ILE A 483 3.34 -9.59 8.42
CA ILE A 483 2.31 -10.63 8.55
C ILE A 483 1.85 -10.78 10.01
N ASP A 484 2.79 -10.82 10.95
CA ASP A 484 2.49 -10.91 12.40
C ASP A 484 2.53 -9.55 13.11
N GLY A 485 3.47 -8.69 12.74
CA GLY A 485 3.92 -7.55 13.55
C GLY A 485 3.51 -6.17 13.07
N GLN A 486 2.56 -6.07 12.14
CA GLN A 486 2.15 -4.76 11.66
C GLN A 486 1.29 -4.04 12.69
N TRP A 487 1.78 -2.88 13.10
CA TRP A 487 1.06 -1.86 13.84
C TRP A 487 0.73 -0.69 12.91
N SER A 488 -0.23 0.13 13.30
CA SER A 488 -0.46 1.40 12.64
C SER A 488 -0.88 2.48 13.62
N VAL A 489 -0.67 3.74 13.22
CA VAL A 489 -1.12 4.94 13.91
C VAL A 489 -1.61 5.95 12.89
N GLU A 490 -2.65 6.70 13.21
CA GLU A 490 -3.13 7.74 12.31
C GLU A 490 -2.43 9.07 12.58
N ALA A 491 -2.22 9.84 11.52
CA ALA A 491 -1.62 11.16 11.57
C ALA A 491 -2.33 12.13 10.65
N ASP A 492 -2.36 13.40 11.03
CA ASP A 492 -2.88 14.49 10.21
C ASP A 492 -1.74 15.14 9.41
N PHE A 493 -1.88 15.04 8.08
CA PHE A 493 -1.01 15.66 7.09
C PHE A 493 -1.61 16.98 6.56
N SER A 494 -2.57 17.60 7.24
CA SER A 494 -3.26 18.81 6.79
C SER A 494 -2.30 19.97 6.51
N ARG A 495 -1.25 20.10 7.33
CA ARG A 495 -0.19 21.11 7.14
C ARG A 495 0.67 20.86 5.90
N PHE A 496 0.74 19.62 5.45
CA PHE A 496 1.39 19.26 4.21
C PHE A 496 0.52 19.57 2.98
N LEU A 497 -0.80 19.45 3.12
CA LEU A 497 -1.80 19.67 2.06
C LEU A 497 -2.17 21.14 1.82
N ASN A 498 -1.33 22.10 2.23
CA ASN A 498 -1.55 23.52 1.95
C ASN A 498 -1.55 23.80 0.42
N GLU A 499 -2.20 24.89 -0.02
CA GLU A 499 -2.29 25.33 -1.43
C GLU A 499 -0.92 25.52 -2.11
N ASP A 500 0.15 25.71 -1.33
CA ASP A 500 1.51 25.88 -1.83
C ASP A 500 2.22 24.57 -2.17
N THR A 501 1.73 23.41 -1.69
CA THR A 501 2.32 22.10 -1.99
C THR A 501 1.73 21.56 -3.30
N PRO A 502 2.55 21.28 -4.32
CA PRO A 502 2.05 20.73 -5.59
C PRO A 502 1.33 19.40 -5.42
N VAL A 503 0.56 18.97 -6.43
CA VAL A 503 0.06 17.59 -6.46
C VAL A 503 1.23 16.68 -6.90
N GLY A 504 1.46 15.57 -6.19
CA GLY A 504 2.55 14.66 -6.51
C GLY A 504 2.77 13.58 -5.46
N PHE A 505 3.73 12.69 -5.73
CA PHE A 505 4.21 11.72 -4.75
C PHE A 505 5.35 12.32 -3.95
N TYR A 506 5.38 11.92 -2.69
CA TYR A 506 6.19 12.58 -1.70
C TYR A 506 6.97 11.57 -0.88
N ARG A 507 8.20 11.93 -0.54
CA ARG A 507 9.02 11.15 0.39
C ARG A 507 8.80 11.73 1.77
N PHE A 508 8.29 10.97 2.73
CA PHE A 508 8.29 11.40 4.13
C PHE A 508 9.49 10.83 4.80
N SER A 509 10.12 11.64 5.65
CA SER A 509 11.23 11.30 6.51
C SER A 509 10.88 11.72 7.91
N THR A 510 11.02 10.85 8.90
CA THR A 510 10.79 11.21 10.31
C THR A 510 11.68 10.38 11.21
N ILE A 511 12.04 10.92 12.37
CA ILE A 511 12.69 10.19 13.46
C ILE A 511 11.61 9.75 14.43
N ALA A 512 11.28 8.46 14.47
CA ALA A 512 10.51 7.92 15.59
C ALA A 512 11.38 7.95 16.86
N LEU A 513 10.84 8.34 18.00
CA LEU A 513 11.45 8.19 19.30
C LEU A 513 10.45 7.55 20.25
N GLY A 514 10.94 6.63 21.07
CA GLY A 514 10.20 6.12 22.22
C GLY A 514 9.48 4.80 21.97
N LEU A 515 9.76 3.86 22.88
CA LEU A 515 8.76 3.31 23.81
C LEU A 515 9.39 2.33 24.83
N LEU A 516 10.62 1.85 24.58
CA LEU A 516 10.99 0.53 25.06
C LEU A 516 12.43 0.49 25.62
N GLY A 517 12.65 1.23 26.72
CA GLY A 517 13.86 1.11 27.54
C GLY A 517 15.01 2.01 27.11
N GLY A 518 14.98 3.29 27.53
CA GLY A 518 16.13 4.20 27.62
C GLY A 518 16.96 4.49 26.35
N ARG A 519 16.64 3.90 25.20
CA ARG A 519 17.34 4.09 23.92
C ARG A 519 16.42 4.75 22.91
N ASP A 520 16.93 5.79 22.29
CA ASP A 520 16.33 6.44 21.13
C ASP A 520 16.53 5.52 19.90
N LEU A 521 15.46 4.87 19.43
CA LEU A 521 15.48 4.11 18.17
C LEU A 521 15.08 5.05 17.03
N ALA A 522 16.05 5.62 16.33
CA ALA A 522 15.78 6.50 15.19
C ALA A 522 15.53 5.67 13.91
N ALA A 523 14.38 5.83 13.28
CA ALA A 523 14.22 5.55 11.84
C ALA A 523 14.42 6.84 11.04
N GLN A 524 14.83 6.74 9.79
CA GLN A 524 14.78 7.84 8.83
C GLN A 524 14.02 7.34 7.63
N LEU A 525 12.93 7.98 7.24
CA LEU A 525 12.20 7.53 6.06
C LEU A 525 12.80 8.15 4.76
N VAL A 526 13.32 7.30 3.86
CA VAL A 526 13.77 7.61 2.49
C VAL A 526 12.98 6.77 1.46
N ALA A 527 12.22 7.39 0.56
CA ALA A 527 11.62 6.75 -0.62
C ALA A 527 12.27 7.26 -1.91
N PRO A 528 12.03 6.62 -3.07
CA PRO A 528 12.41 7.10 -4.40
C PRO A 528 11.47 8.17 -4.97
N ALA A 529 11.89 8.72 -6.12
CA ALA A 529 11.20 9.71 -6.94
C ALA A 529 9.85 9.22 -7.48
N ASP A 530 8.75 9.99 -7.59
CA ASP A 530 8.46 10.87 -8.75
C ASP A 530 7.27 11.86 -8.63
N GLU A 531 7.13 12.73 -9.63
CA GLU A 531 5.96 13.59 -9.89
C GLU A 531 4.83 12.84 -10.64
N PHE A 532 3.63 13.44 -10.70
CA PHE A 532 2.49 13.04 -11.55
C PHE A 532 1.50 12.02 -10.97
N SER A 533 0.67 12.49 -10.04
CA SER A 533 -0.72 12.01 -9.91
C SER A 533 -1.67 13.17 -10.23
N LEU A 534 -2.77 12.89 -10.95
CA LEU A 534 -3.92 13.80 -11.07
C LEU A 534 -4.84 13.69 -9.84
N ASP A 535 -4.51 12.80 -8.92
CA ASP A 535 -5.17 12.63 -7.65
C ASP A 535 -4.55 13.55 -6.59
N ARG A 536 -5.40 14.24 -5.83
CA ARG A 536 -5.02 15.22 -4.80
C ARG A 536 -4.45 14.57 -3.53
N ARG A 537 -4.10 13.28 -3.59
CA ARG A 537 -3.61 12.47 -2.46
C ARG A 537 -2.09 12.57 -2.36
N PRO A 538 -1.53 13.06 -1.24
CA PRO A 538 -0.11 13.00 -0.98
C PRO A 538 0.25 11.56 -0.58
N ILE A 539 0.63 10.74 -1.57
CA ILE A 539 1.11 9.40 -1.26
C ILE A 539 2.55 9.55 -0.82
N ILE A 540 2.74 9.23 0.44
CA ILE A 540 3.97 9.38 1.16
C ILE A 540 4.60 7.99 1.31
N ARG A 541 5.88 7.78 0.94
CA ARG A 541 6.54 6.45 1.04
C ARG A 541 7.87 6.49 1.83
N TYR A 542 8.13 5.39 2.56
CA TYR A 542 9.33 4.76 3.23
C TYR A 542 10.62 5.56 3.52
N GLY A 543 11.71 5.02 4.14
CA GLY A 543 11.83 4.25 5.40
C GLY A 543 13.15 3.69 5.96
N ARG A 544 14.39 4.08 5.61
CA ARG A 544 15.64 3.43 6.10
C ARG A 544 16.28 3.96 7.42
N VAL A 545 16.44 3.09 8.43
CA VAL A 545 17.24 3.32 9.67
C VAL A 545 18.76 3.27 9.38
N ARG A 546 19.55 4.22 9.91
CA ARG A 546 21.01 4.07 10.08
C ARG A 546 21.33 4.08 11.57
N ASN A 547 22.09 3.07 12.01
CA ASN A 547 22.67 2.98 13.35
C ASN A 547 23.83 3.96 13.55
#